data_AF-A0A7Z7JH37-F1
#
_entry.id   AF-A0A7Z7JH37-F1
#
_cell.length_a   1.000
_cell.length_b   1.000
_cell.length_c   1.000
_cell.angle_alpha   90.00
_cell.angle_beta   90.00
_cell.angle_gamma   90.00
#
_symmetry.space_group_name_H-M   'P 1'
#
loop_
_entity.id
_entity.type
_entity.pdbx_description
1 polymer ?
#
loop_
_entity_poly.entity_id
_entity_poly.type
_entity_poly.pdbx_seq_one_letter_code
_entity_poly.pdbx_strand_id
1 'polypeptide(L)'
;MSDFDRQLHRDAVELCQTGPATPDKLVALAHAGLKAWAKVGNLQFPPERRYALLQEIMRYCACECLLACCFTQADRLERIAEMLDAAYPRYACTRARLDARRNRYGRPRF
;
A
#
# COMPACT_ATOMS: atom_id res chain seq x y z
N MET A 1 16.20 12.64 -2.82
CA MET A 1 15.20 11.78 -3.49
C MET A 1 15.94 10.70 -4.24
N SER A 2 15.59 9.43 -4.02
CA SER A 2 16.21 8.32 -4.75
C SER A 2 15.76 8.32 -6.21
N ASP A 3 16.51 7.68 -7.10
CA ASP A 3 16.10 7.55 -8.51
C ASP A 3 14.80 6.73 -8.66
N PHE A 4 14.56 5.80 -7.74
CA PHE A 4 13.29 5.08 -7.64
C PHE A 4 12.12 6.00 -7.31
N ASP A 5 12.28 6.98 -6.43
CA ASP A 5 11.20 7.94 -6.11
C ASP A 5 10.86 8.82 -7.32
N ARG A 6 11.88 9.22 -8.10
CA ARG A 6 11.68 9.98 -9.34
C ARG A 6 10.95 9.16 -10.39
N GLN A 7 11.34 7.89 -10.56
CA GLN A 7 10.67 7.01 -11.51
C GLN A 7 9.24 6.71 -11.08
N LEU A 8 9.01 6.45 -9.79
CA LEU A 8 7.68 6.22 -9.24
C LEU A 8 6.73 7.40 -9.50
N HIS A 9 7.24 8.63 -9.33
CA HIS A 9 6.45 9.82 -9.63
C HIS A 9 6.14 9.96 -11.13
N ARG A 10 7.07 9.62 -12.04
CA ARG A 10 6.79 9.57 -13.48
C ARG A 10 5.71 8.54 -13.82
N ASP A 11 5.79 7.35 -13.24
CA ASP A 11 4.78 6.30 -13.44
C ASP A 11 3.40 6.76 -12.93
N ALA A 12 3.36 7.47 -11.80
CA ALA A 12 2.13 8.06 -11.27
C ALA A 12 1.56 9.15 -12.19
N VAL A 13 2.41 9.98 -12.80
CA VAL A 13 1.98 10.97 -13.80
C VAL A 13 1.31 10.29 -14.98
N GLU A 14 1.87 9.20 -15.50
CA GLU A 14 1.30 8.43 -16.61
C GLU A 14 -0.07 7.82 -16.24
N LEU A 15 -0.17 7.22 -15.05
CA LEU A 15 -1.42 6.61 -14.56
C LEU A 15 -2.54 7.64 -14.31
N CYS A 16 -2.18 8.88 -13.97
CA CYS A 16 -3.15 9.94 -13.67
C CYS A 16 -3.59 10.74 -14.90
N GLN A 17 -3.05 10.49 -16.11
CA GLN A 17 -3.40 11.27 -17.32
C GLN A 17 -4.89 11.26 -17.66
N THR A 18 -5.61 10.21 -17.26
CA THR A 18 -7.02 9.99 -17.61
C THR A 18 -8.00 10.21 -16.45
N GLY A 19 -7.53 10.69 -15.29
CA GLY A 19 -8.36 10.78 -14.08
C GLY A 19 -8.15 12.06 -13.25
N PRO A 20 -9.05 12.36 -12.30
CA PRO A 20 -8.97 13.56 -11.45
C PRO A 20 -7.93 13.44 -10.31
N ALA A 21 -7.24 12.30 -10.20
CA ALA A 21 -6.27 12.02 -9.16
C ALA A 21 -4.95 12.77 -9.41
N THR A 22 -4.42 13.44 -8.40
CA THR A 22 -3.07 14.03 -8.52
C THR A 22 -2.01 12.95 -8.32
N PRO A 23 -0.94 12.92 -9.14
CA PRO A 23 0.15 11.94 -9.02
C PRO A 23 0.74 11.86 -7.60
N ASP A 24 0.88 13.00 -6.93
CA ASP A 24 1.38 13.07 -5.55
C ASP A 24 0.49 12.33 -4.55
N LYS A 25 -0.84 12.43 -4.70
CA LYS A 25 -1.78 11.72 -3.82
C LYS A 25 -1.71 10.21 -4.05
N LEU A 26 -1.50 9.79 -5.29
CA LEU A 26 -1.36 8.38 -5.64
C LEU A 26 -0.07 7.79 -5.05
N VAL A 27 1.06 8.48 -5.22
CA VAL A 27 2.35 8.09 -4.63
C VAL A 27 2.25 8.05 -3.10
N ALA A 28 1.68 9.08 -2.48
CA ALA A 28 1.50 9.15 -1.03
C ALA A 28 0.63 7.99 -0.52
N LEU A 29 -0.46 7.67 -1.22
CA LEU A 29 -1.33 6.56 -0.86
C LEU A 29 -0.61 5.21 -0.98
N ALA A 30 0.16 4.99 -2.05
CA ALA A 30 0.93 3.77 -2.23
C ALA A 30 1.96 3.57 -1.11
N HIS A 31 2.68 4.63 -0.73
CA HIS A 31 3.59 4.58 0.42
C HIS A 31 2.87 4.32 1.73
N ALA A 32 1.71 4.95 1.96
CA ALA A 32 0.92 4.74 3.16
C ALA A 32 0.42 3.29 3.26
N GLY A 33 -0.09 2.75 2.14
CA GLY A 33 -0.53 1.36 2.02
C GLY A 33 0.59 0.37 2.30
N LEU A 34 1.73 0.50 1.60
CA LEU A 34 2.88 -0.37 1.81
C LEU A 34 3.40 -0.29 3.26
N LYS A 35 3.50 0.91 3.83
CA LYS A 35 3.96 1.11 5.21
C LYS A 35 3.02 0.47 6.23
N ALA A 36 1.71 0.69 6.08
CA ALA A 36 0.71 0.09 6.95
C ALA A 36 0.75 -1.44 6.84
N TRP A 37 0.86 -1.96 5.61
CA TRP A 37 0.91 -3.38 5.36
C TRP A 37 2.18 -4.05 5.94
N ALA A 38 3.36 -3.47 5.68
CA ALA A 38 4.63 -3.98 6.20
C ALA A 38 4.72 -3.92 7.73
N LYS A 39 4.15 -2.89 8.37
CA LYS A 39 4.19 -2.71 9.84
C LYS A 39 3.46 -3.82 10.60
N VAL A 40 2.38 -4.37 10.05
CA VAL A 40 1.65 -5.50 10.66
C VAL A 40 2.52 -6.76 10.67
N GLY A 41 3.17 -7.05 9.54
CA GLY A 41 3.98 -8.25 9.36
C GLY A 41 5.44 -8.11 9.81
N ASN A 42 5.85 -6.94 10.33
CA ASN A 42 7.25 -6.59 10.56
C ASN A 42 8.14 -6.88 9.33
N LEU A 43 7.62 -6.58 8.15
CA LEU A 43 8.26 -6.92 6.88
C LEU A 43 9.27 -5.85 6.51
N GLN A 44 10.44 -6.28 6.06
CA GLN A 44 11.45 -5.41 5.48
C GLN A 44 11.75 -5.89 4.07
N PHE A 45 11.84 -4.95 3.15
CA PHE A 45 12.05 -5.22 1.73
C PHE A 45 13.30 -4.49 1.26
N PRO A 46 14.09 -5.07 0.34
CA PRO A 46 15.14 -4.33 -0.36
C PRO A 46 14.51 -3.22 -1.24
N PRO A 47 15.28 -2.17 -1.60
CA PRO A 47 14.76 -1.02 -2.36
C PRO A 47 14.03 -1.40 -3.65
N GLU A 48 14.56 -2.34 -4.42
CA GLU A 48 14.02 -2.79 -5.70
C GLU A 48 12.64 -3.45 -5.51
N ARG A 49 12.52 -4.27 -4.46
CA ARG A 49 11.25 -4.92 -4.12
C ARG A 49 10.22 -3.92 -3.61
N ARG A 50 10.64 -2.92 -2.83
CA ARG A 50 9.73 -1.83 -2.41
C ARG A 50 9.20 -1.09 -3.61
N TYR A 51 10.07 -0.74 -4.55
CA TYR A 51 9.67 -0.03 -5.75
C TYR A 51 8.65 -0.82 -6.57
N ALA A 52 8.89 -2.12 -6.81
CA ALA A 52 7.94 -2.98 -7.51
C ALA A 52 6.56 -3.05 -6.80
N LEU A 53 6.56 -3.19 -5.47
CA LEU A 53 5.32 -3.19 -4.68
C LEU A 53 4.59 -1.84 -4.75
N LEU A 54 5.33 -0.72 -4.72
CA LEU A 54 4.74 0.62 -4.86
C LEU A 54 4.08 0.80 -6.23
N GLN A 55 4.72 0.33 -7.31
CA GLN A 55 4.12 0.35 -8.65
C GLN A 55 2.82 -0.46 -8.71
N GLU A 56 2.81 -1.67 -8.14
CA GLU A 56 1.63 -2.53 -8.11
C GLU A 56 0.47 -1.88 -7.33
N ILE A 57 0.76 -1.29 -6.17
CA ILE A 57 -0.24 -0.57 -5.37
C ILE A 57 -0.77 0.64 -6.13
N MET A 58 0.09 1.44 -6.78
CA MET A 58 -0.37 2.59 -7.57
C MET A 58 -1.30 2.19 -8.71
N ARG A 59 -0.95 1.13 -9.46
CA ARG A 59 -1.81 0.60 -10.53
C ARG A 59 -3.16 0.18 -9.98
N TYR A 60 -3.18 -0.57 -8.89
CA TYR A 60 -4.41 -0.98 -8.22
C TYR A 60 -5.25 0.23 -7.76
N CYS A 61 -4.64 1.20 -7.09
CA CYS A 61 -5.32 2.41 -6.63
C CYS A 61 -5.93 3.23 -7.78
N ALA A 62 -5.25 3.28 -8.93
CA ALA A 62 -5.74 3.95 -10.13
C ALA A 62 -6.91 3.17 -10.76
N CYS A 63 -6.78 1.84 -10.93
CA CYS A 63 -7.82 0.98 -11.51
C CYS A 63 -9.10 0.96 -10.67
N GLU A 64 -9.00 0.85 -9.35
CA GLU A 64 -10.14 0.81 -8.43
C GLU A 64 -10.64 2.22 -8.02
N CYS A 65 -10.08 3.27 -8.61
CA CYS A 65 -10.43 4.66 -8.31
C CYS A 65 -10.40 4.97 -6.79
N LEU A 66 -9.45 4.40 -6.04
CA LEU A 66 -9.44 4.51 -4.57
C LEU A 66 -9.26 5.95 -4.08
N LEU A 67 -8.79 6.86 -4.92
CA LEU A 67 -8.69 8.30 -4.63
C LEU A 67 -10.02 9.05 -4.74
N ALA A 68 -11.11 8.39 -5.17
CA ALA A 68 -12.45 8.96 -5.15
C ALA A 68 -12.86 9.38 -3.72
N CYS A 69 -13.79 10.35 -3.65
CA CYS A 69 -14.26 10.92 -2.38
C CYS A 69 -15.02 9.93 -1.49
N CYS A 70 -15.44 8.79 -2.03
CA CYS A 70 -16.27 7.80 -1.36
C CYS A 70 -15.52 6.92 -0.37
N PHE A 71 -14.18 6.93 -0.37
CA PHE A 71 -13.37 6.09 0.50
C PHE A 71 -12.70 6.91 1.59
N THR A 72 -12.85 6.45 2.84
CA THR A 72 -12.05 6.96 3.95
C THR A 72 -10.60 6.49 3.79
N GLN A 73 -9.68 7.13 4.52
CA GLN A 73 -8.29 6.67 4.54
C GLN A 73 -8.16 5.24 5.07
N ALA A 74 -9.00 4.83 6.02
CA ALA A 74 -8.99 3.47 6.54
C ALA A 74 -9.38 2.45 5.46
N ASP A 75 -10.47 2.70 4.73
CA ASP A 75 -10.96 1.81 3.67
C ASP A 75 -9.91 1.62 2.56
N ARG A 76 -9.23 2.70 2.18
CA ARG A 76 -8.16 2.65 1.17
C ARG A 76 -7.02 1.74 1.61
N LEU A 77 -6.58 1.88 2.86
CA LEU A 77 -5.48 1.09 3.41
C LEU A 77 -5.87 -0.38 3.60
N GLU A 78 -7.11 -0.65 3.98
CA GLU A 78 -7.64 -2.01 4.10
C GLU A 78 -7.67 -2.70 2.74
N ARG A 79 -8.24 -2.07 1.71
CA ARG A 79 -8.26 -2.63 0.35
C ARG A 79 -6.87 -2.89 -0.23
N ILE A 80 -5.92 -1.97 -0.02
CA ILE A 80 -4.53 -2.19 -0.42
C ILE A 80 -3.94 -3.40 0.31
N ALA A 81 -4.22 -3.55 1.62
CA ALA A 81 -3.74 -4.68 2.39
C ALA A 81 -4.34 -6.00 1.93
N GLU A 82 -5.64 -6.05 1.61
CA GLU A 82 -6.32 -7.22 1.07
C GLU A 82 -5.75 -7.63 -0.29
N MET A 83 -5.55 -6.67 -1.19
CA MET A 83 -4.92 -6.91 -2.49
C MET A 83 -3.52 -7.52 -2.32
N LEU A 84 -2.69 -6.95 -1.44
CA LEU A 84 -1.35 -7.46 -1.18
C LEU A 84 -1.36 -8.83 -0.48
N ASP A 85 -2.32 -9.08 0.41
CA ASP A 85 -2.45 -10.36 1.10
C ASP A 85 -2.90 -11.46 0.11
N ALA A 86 -3.76 -11.14 -0.87
CA ALA A 86 -4.15 -12.03 -1.96
C ALA A 86 -3.00 -12.31 -2.93
N ALA A 87 -2.25 -11.26 -3.34
CA ALA A 87 -1.12 -11.40 -4.26
C ALA A 87 0.09 -12.09 -3.63
N TYR A 88 0.28 -11.95 -2.30
CA TYR A 88 1.43 -12.47 -1.59
C TYR A 88 1.07 -13.31 -0.35
N PRO A 89 0.57 -14.55 -0.53
CA PRO A 89 0.07 -15.40 0.56
C PRO A 89 1.10 -15.66 1.67
N ARG A 90 2.39 -15.76 1.33
CA ARG A 90 3.47 -15.97 2.33
C ARG A 90 3.55 -14.82 3.34
N TYR A 91 3.40 -13.58 2.86
CA TYR A 91 3.43 -12.40 3.71
C TYR A 91 2.11 -12.25 4.47
N ALA A 92 0.98 -12.61 3.85
CA ALA A 92 -0.32 -12.65 4.50
C ALA A 92 -0.33 -13.58 5.72
N CYS A 93 0.18 -14.82 5.58
CA CYS A 93 0.27 -15.76 6.71
C CYS A 93 1.14 -15.20 7.85
N THR A 94 2.24 -14.53 7.52
CA THR A 94 3.14 -13.92 8.50
C THR A 94 2.44 -12.78 9.25
N ARG A 95 1.73 -11.92 8.52
CA ARG A 95 0.93 -10.82 9.07
C ARG A 95 -0.17 -11.34 9.98
N ALA A 96 -0.97 -12.30 9.54
CA ALA A 96 -2.05 -12.90 10.33
C ALA A 96 -1.52 -13.50 11.64
N ARG A 97 -0.39 -14.22 11.60
CA ARG A 97 0.25 -14.78 12.79
C ARG A 97 0.70 -13.69 13.78
N LEU A 98 1.30 -12.62 13.27
CA LEU A 98 1.80 -11.53 14.13
C LEU A 98 0.68 -10.65 14.67
N ASP A 99 -0.38 -10.42 13.89
CA ASP A 99 -1.57 -9.70 14.34
C ASP A 99 -2.29 -10.49 15.44
N ALA A 100 -2.51 -11.80 15.24
CA ALA A 100 -3.06 -12.69 16.25
C ALA A 100 -2.22 -12.70 17.54
N ARG A 101 -0.89 -12.63 17.43
CA ARG A 101 0.01 -12.51 18.59
C ARG A 101 -0.18 -11.16 19.31
N ARG A 102 -0.28 -10.05 18.58
CA ARG A 102 -0.52 -8.73 19.18
C ARG A 102 -1.85 -8.68 19.95
N ASN A 103 -2.90 -9.27 19.38
CA ASN A 103 -4.21 -9.34 20.02
C ASN A 103 -4.20 -10.24 21.28
N ARG A 104 -3.38 -11.30 21.31
CA ARG A 104 -3.26 -12.23 22.46
C ARG A 104 -2.60 -11.62 23.70
N TYR A 105 -1.77 -10.58 23.56
CA TYR A 105 -1.10 -9.91 24.69
C TYR A 105 -1.77 -8.58 25.13
N GLY A 106 -3.04 -8.35 24.73
CA GLY A 106 -3.92 -7.43 25.44
C GLY A 106 -3.62 -5.93 25.33
N ARG A 107 -3.24 -5.41 24.16
CA ARG A 107 -3.43 -3.96 23.91
C ARG A 107 -4.69 -3.75 23.07
N PRO A 108 -5.77 -3.19 23.63
CA PRO A 108 -6.92 -2.75 22.86
C PRO A 108 -6.48 -1.70 21.83
N ARG A 109 -7.06 -1.76 20.63
CA ARG A 109 -7.03 -0.64 19.68
C ARG A 109 -7.94 0.46 20.24
N PHE A 110 -7.38 1.61 20.59
CA PHE A 110 -8.09 2.88 20.69
C PHE A 110 -7.75 3.70 19.45
#